data_AF-A0A364MDN7-F1
#
_entry.id   AF-A0A364MDN7-F1
#
_cell.length_a   1.000
_cell.length_b   1.000
_cell.length_c   1.000
_cell.angle_alpha   90.00
_cell.angle_beta   90.00
_cell.angle_gamma   90.00
#
_symmetry.space_group_name_H-M   'P 1'
#
loop_
_entity.id
_entity.type
_entity.pdbx_description
1 polymer ?
#
loop_
_entity_poly.entity_id
_entity_poly.type
_entity_poly.pdbx_seq_one_letter_code
_entity_poly.pdbx_strand_id
1 'polypeptide(L)'
;MYDAPQNGRGDLITRDKEEYTDRGRTSSMDDPIMWGFLPLRYNFGFSNWNRRWGFGSHDICFQGRPLSLFFTMGQVLPTHRLAHSPYGGVAQPAVTQAIRLLSKGPFPVNAHNARPERQHWSLQNVCVDPFSDLPMAYTTNGEDSHLAPSAFSCNSYAWVHIFPEGKIHQAPNKTMRYFKWGVARLILETNECPDVVPMWIEGFDQVMHESREFPRFLPRPGQDVSVTFGQKVDTDAVFGDMRRRWRDLKAKAESKAPETRDLPVGVLSDELLNGKEAVELRKEVTKRVRDLVLDVRRSRGLPDEDPKEGLVETWIQEGPKREGKMDDESWVRDI
;
A
#
# COMPACT_ATOMS: atom_id res chain seq x y z
N MET A 1 -34.28 34.84 -10.01
CA MET A 1 -34.28 35.33 -8.62
C MET A 1 -34.49 34.14 -7.71
N TYR A 2 -33.40 33.45 -7.37
CA TYR A 2 -33.34 32.50 -6.26
C TYR A 2 -31.88 32.50 -5.81
N ASP A 3 -31.70 32.93 -4.56
CA ASP A 3 -30.43 33.21 -3.91
C ASP A 3 -29.65 31.94 -3.62
N ALA A 4 -28.34 31.99 -3.93
CA ALA A 4 -27.35 31.11 -3.36
C ALA A 4 -26.91 31.70 -2.01
N PRO A 5 -26.91 30.94 -0.90
CA PRO A 5 -26.21 31.38 0.28
C PRO A 5 -24.74 30.95 0.19
N GLN A 6 -23.88 31.96 0.06
CA GLN A 6 -22.53 31.89 0.59
C GLN A 6 -22.59 31.77 2.11
N ASN A 7 -21.98 30.74 2.67
CA ASN A 7 -21.20 30.88 3.90
C ASN A 7 -20.21 29.72 4.01
N GLY A 8 -18.94 30.05 3.83
CA GLY A 8 -17.84 29.25 4.33
C GLY A 8 -17.49 29.64 5.77
N ARG A 9 -16.57 28.85 6.34
CA ARG A 9 -15.83 29.09 7.59
C ARG A 9 -16.55 28.69 8.87
N GLY A 10 -16.54 27.38 9.11
CA GLY A 10 -16.56 26.71 10.39
C GLY A 10 -16.07 25.28 10.14
N ASP A 11 -15.26 24.70 11.01
CA ASP A 11 -14.85 23.28 11.01
C ASP A 11 -13.54 22.91 10.27
N LEU A 12 -12.53 23.78 10.34
CA LEU A 12 -11.14 23.47 9.96
C LEU A 12 -10.31 22.81 11.10
N ILE A 13 -10.95 22.40 12.20
CA ILE A 13 -10.26 21.84 13.40
C ILE A 13 -10.57 20.34 13.62
N THR A 14 -11.46 19.75 12.84
CA THR A 14 -11.94 18.36 13.05
C THR A 14 -11.73 17.50 11.82
N ARG A 15 -10.49 17.08 11.57
CA ARG A 15 -10.19 15.94 10.71
C ARG A 15 -9.15 15.06 11.39
N ASP A 16 -9.65 14.14 12.21
CA ASP A 16 -8.87 13.21 13.03
C ASP A 16 -8.77 11.79 12.43
N LYS A 17 -9.08 11.59 11.13
CA LYS A 17 -9.08 10.23 10.55
C LYS A 17 -8.52 10.18 9.12
N GLU A 18 -7.63 9.22 8.89
CA GLU A 18 -6.84 8.95 7.66
C GLU A 18 -7.70 8.17 6.63
N GLU A 19 -7.32 8.06 5.36
CA GLU A 19 -8.07 7.26 4.35
C GLU A 19 -7.16 6.22 3.67
N TYR A 20 -7.56 4.96 3.74
CA TYR A 20 -6.84 3.77 3.31
C TYR A 20 -7.69 3.04 2.29
N THR A 21 -7.16 2.84 1.08
CA THR A 21 -7.92 2.16 0.01
C THR A 21 -7.32 0.84 -0.36
N ASP A 22 -8.18 -0.17 -0.42
CA ASP A 22 -7.79 -1.55 -0.75
C ASP A 22 -8.33 -1.97 -2.12
N ARG A 23 -7.48 -2.49 -3.02
CA ARG A 23 -7.82 -2.82 -4.43
C ARG A 23 -7.29 -4.18 -4.88
N GLY A 24 -8.06 -4.90 -5.69
CA GLY A 24 -7.51 -5.95 -6.58
C GLY A 24 -6.73 -5.32 -7.75
N ARG A 25 -5.59 -5.89 -8.18
CA ARG A 25 -4.82 -5.45 -9.37
C ARG A 25 -5.01 -6.39 -10.54
N THR A 26 -5.21 -5.79 -11.70
CA THR A 26 -5.23 -6.48 -12.99
C THR A 26 -4.08 -6.05 -13.92
N SER A 27 -3.30 -4.98 -13.63
CA SER A 27 -2.12 -4.58 -14.43
C SER A 27 -1.05 -3.77 -13.64
N SER A 28 0.21 -3.78 -14.06
CA SER A 28 1.31 -2.98 -13.47
C SER A 28 1.09 -1.46 -13.63
N MET A 29 0.24 -1.04 -14.56
CA MET A 29 -0.06 0.37 -14.81
C MET A 29 -1.31 0.87 -14.04
N ASP A 30 -1.92 0.04 -13.19
CA ASP A 30 -3.17 0.36 -12.48
C ASP A 30 -3.08 1.60 -11.60
N ASP A 31 -1.90 1.93 -11.08
CA ASP A 31 -1.71 3.16 -10.30
C ASP A 31 -1.67 4.42 -11.18
N PRO A 32 -0.69 4.61 -12.07
CA PRO A 32 -0.62 5.83 -12.88
C PRO A 32 -1.89 6.06 -13.73
N ILE A 33 -2.45 4.99 -14.30
CA ILE A 33 -3.59 5.09 -15.21
C ILE A 33 -4.90 5.34 -14.45
N MET A 34 -5.16 4.70 -13.31
CA MET A 34 -6.39 4.96 -12.55
C MET A 34 -6.49 6.42 -12.11
N TRP A 35 -5.39 6.98 -11.59
CA TRP A 35 -5.38 8.38 -11.16
C TRP A 35 -5.34 9.35 -12.34
N GLY A 36 -4.88 8.90 -13.51
CA GLY A 36 -5.04 9.62 -14.79
C GLY A 36 -6.50 9.65 -15.30
N PHE A 37 -7.32 8.66 -14.92
CA PHE A 37 -8.75 8.58 -15.27
C PHE A 37 -9.65 9.41 -14.35
N LEU A 38 -9.19 9.79 -13.15
CA LEU A 38 -9.97 10.70 -12.31
C LEU A 38 -10.08 12.06 -13.01
N PRO A 39 -11.29 12.66 -13.06
CA PRO A 39 -11.48 13.98 -13.66
C PRO A 39 -10.42 14.97 -13.15
N LEU A 40 -9.73 15.68 -14.05
CA LEU A 40 -8.63 16.61 -13.71
C LEU A 40 -8.95 17.58 -12.56
N ARG A 41 -10.23 17.92 -12.35
CA ARG A 41 -10.72 18.68 -11.19
C ARG A 41 -10.32 18.09 -9.83
N TYR A 42 -10.14 16.78 -9.72
CA TYR A 42 -9.63 16.13 -8.51
C TYR A 42 -8.12 16.32 -8.36
N ASN A 43 -7.36 16.34 -9.46
CA ASN A 43 -5.92 16.63 -9.43
C ASN A 43 -5.60 18.09 -9.09
N PHE A 44 -6.52 19.03 -9.35
CA PHE A 44 -6.38 20.45 -9.03
C PHE A 44 -7.12 20.89 -7.74
N GLY A 45 -8.03 20.07 -7.23
CA GLY A 45 -8.90 20.40 -6.08
C GLY A 45 -8.37 19.94 -4.72
N PHE A 46 -7.47 18.95 -4.68
CA PHE A 46 -6.75 18.61 -3.46
C PHE A 46 -5.56 19.55 -3.30
N SER A 47 -5.46 20.20 -2.13
CA SER A 47 -4.28 20.98 -1.75
C SER A 47 -3.02 20.13 -2.00
N ASN A 48 -1.98 20.72 -2.61
CA ASN A 48 -0.73 20.06 -3.00
C ASN A 48 -0.01 19.31 -1.86
N TRP A 49 -0.46 19.43 -0.61
CA TRP A 49 0.07 18.73 0.57
C TRP A 49 -0.75 17.50 1.00
N ASN A 50 -1.93 17.24 0.44
CA ASN A 50 -2.76 16.08 0.79
C ASN A 50 -2.51 14.91 -0.16
N ARG A 51 -1.26 14.44 -0.19
CA ARG A 51 -0.76 13.66 -1.31
C ARG A 51 -0.90 12.15 -1.11
N ARG A 52 -1.38 11.46 -2.16
CA ARG A 52 -1.49 9.99 -2.24
C ARG A 52 -0.13 9.32 -2.26
N TRP A 53 0.06 8.32 -1.40
CA TRP A 53 1.20 7.41 -1.45
C TRP A 53 0.79 6.04 -1.96
N GLY A 54 1.68 5.38 -2.69
CA GLY A 54 1.50 4.00 -3.14
C GLY A 54 2.73 3.15 -2.91
N PHE A 55 2.61 1.85 -3.12
CA PHE A 55 3.76 0.94 -3.09
C PHE A 55 4.14 0.52 -4.51
N GLY A 56 5.44 0.56 -4.79
CA GLY A 56 6.03 0.14 -6.04
C GLY A 56 7.11 -0.90 -5.81
N SER A 57 7.25 -1.79 -6.79
CA SER A 57 8.25 -2.85 -6.73
C SER A 57 9.65 -2.27 -6.90
N HIS A 58 10.57 -2.54 -5.97
CA HIS A 58 11.94 -2.03 -6.03
C HIS A 58 12.64 -2.49 -7.32
N ASP A 59 12.45 -3.76 -7.68
CA ASP A 59 13.15 -4.35 -8.80
C ASP A 59 12.52 -4.03 -10.16
N ILE A 60 11.37 -3.33 -10.24
CA ILE A 60 10.83 -2.80 -11.51
C ILE A 60 10.88 -1.27 -11.53
N CYS A 61 10.37 -0.61 -10.49
CA CYS A 61 10.26 0.84 -10.42
C CYS A 61 11.58 1.54 -10.04
N PHE A 62 12.53 0.84 -9.41
CA PHE A 62 13.74 1.46 -8.85
C PHE A 62 15.05 0.89 -9.42
N GLN A 63 15.01 0.30 -10.62
CA GLN A 63 16.20 -0.27 -11.29
C GLN A 63 17.26 0.78 -11.69
N GLY A 64 16.89 2.07 -11.81
CA GLY A 64 17.80 3.10 -12.27
C GLY A 64 17.36 4.52 -11.89
N ARG A 65 18.29 5.48 -11.94
CA ARG A 65 18.09 6.84 -11.41
C ARG A 65 16.89 7.60 -11.99
N PRO A 66 16.68 7.65 -13.32
CA PRO A 66 15.55 8.39 -13.87
C PRO A 66 14.21 7.79 -13.44
N LEU A 67 14.15 6.46 -13.36
CA LEU A 67 12.95 5.72 -12.98
C LEU A 67 12.68 5.89 -11.47
N SER A 68 13.70 5.72 -10.63
CA SER A 68 13.60 5.98 -9.19
C SER A 68 13.18 7.42 -8.91
N LEU A 69 13.69 8.40 -9.68
CA LEU A 69 13.31 9.81 -9.57
C LEU A 69 11.83 10.01 -9.92
N PHE A 70 11.42 9.47 -11.07
CA PHE A 70 10.04 9.52 -11.53
C PHE A 70 9.06 8.92 -10.50
N PHE A 71 9.35 7.72 -9.99
CA PHE A 71 8.49 7.06 -9.01
C PHE A 71 8.54 7.69 -7.62
N THR A 72 9.70 8.23 -7.20
CA THR A 72 9.80 8.99 -5.93
C THR A 72 8.99 10.29 -6.01
N MET A 73 9.08 11.03 -7.12
CA MET A 73 8.24 12.21 -7.37
C MET A 73 6.75 11.84 -7.53
N GLY A 74 6.48 10.67 -8.10
CA GLY A 74 5.15 10.05 -8.18
C GLY A 74 4.67 9.44 -6.85
N GLN A 75 5.43 9.61 -5.77
CA GLN A 75 5.08 9.25 -4.39
C GLN A 75 4.86 7.76 -4.17
N VAL A 76 5.74 7.00 -4.79
CA VAL A 76 5.75 5.55 -4.68
C VAL A 76 6.85 5.14 -3.72
N LEU A 77 6.49 4.33 -2.73
CA LEU A 77 7.42 3.75 -1.77
C LEU A 77 8.05 2.47 -2.34
N PRO A 78 9.38 2.33 -2.34
CA PRO A 78 10.09 1.15 -2.81
C PRO A 78 9.87 -0.06 -1.91
N THR A 79 9.28 -1.12 -2.45
CA THR A 79 9.02 -2.38 -1.73
C THR A 79 9.75 -3.54 -2.37
N HIS A 80 10.42 -4.34 -1.54
CA HIS A 80 11.10 -5.57 -1.93
C HIS A 80 10.15 -6.76 -1.89
N ARG A 81 10.42 -7.70 -2.77
CA ARG A 81 9.63 -8.93 -2.90
C ARG A 81 10.48 -10.09 -2.47
N LEU A 82 9.93 -10.95 -1.61
CA LEU A 82 10.64 -12.15 -1.11
C LEU A 82 11.15 -13.06 -2.24
N ALA A 83 10.51 -13.03 -3.41
CA ALA A 83 10.94 -13.81 -4.56
C ALA A 83 12.24 -13.32 -5.23
N HIS A 84 12.54 -12.00 -5.13
CA HIS A 84 13.66 -11.36 -5.82
C HIS A 84 14.73 -10.81 -4.87
N SER A 85 14.39 -10.62 -3.59
CA SER A 85 15.25 -9.97 -2.62
C SER A 85 15.04 -10.56 -1.21
N PRO A 86 16.12 -10.81 -0.46
CA PRO A 86 16.02 -11.27 0.93
C PRO A 86 15.44 -10.19 1.86
N TYR A 87 15.41 -8.92 1.42
CA TYR A 87 14.87 -7.79 2.17
C TYR A 87 13.34 -7.66 2.05
N GLY A 88 12.68 -8.56 1.31
CA GLY A 88 11.23 -8.61 1.24
C GLY A 88 10.59 -9.06 2.57
N GLY A 89 9.28 -8.87 2.67
CA GLY A 89 8.48 -9.37 3.78
C GLY A 89 7.72 -8.29 4.55
N VAL A 90 7.30 -8.65 5.76
CA VAL A 90 6.37 -7.85 6.57
C VAL A 90 7.10 -6.69 7.26
N ALA A 91 8.37 -6.86 7.64
CA ALA A 91 9.20 -5.89 8.37
C ALA A 91 9.89 -4.83 7.48
N GLN A 92 9.42 -4.66 6.25
CA GLN A 92 10.09 -3.77 5.30
C GLN A 92 10.05 -2.30 5.73
N PRO A 93 11.15 -1.54 5.53
CA PRO A 93 11.21 -0.11 5.85
C PRO A 93 10.12 0.72 5.17
N ALA A 94 9.73 0.38 3.95
CA ALA A 94 8.65 1.06 3.24
C ALA A 94 7.28 0.92 3.92
N VAL A 95 6.99 -0.22 4.55
CA VAL A 95 5.76 -0.40 5.33
C VAL A 95 5.80 0.49 6.58
N THR A 96 6.95 0.57 7.24
CA THR A 96 7.17 1.50 8.35
C THR A 96 6.94 2.95 7.94
N GLN A 97 7.43 3.36 6.76
CA GLN A 97 7.17 4.70 6.22
C GLN A 97 5.66 4.94 5.97
N ALA A 98 4.94 3.96 5.43
CA ALA A 98 3.50 4.08 5.19
C ALA A 98 2.69 4.19 6.50
N ILE A 99 3.01 3.40 7.53
CA ILE A 99 2.39 3.53 8.87
C ILE A 99 2.61 4.94 9.43
N ARG A 100 3.81 5.47 9.26
CA ARG A 100 4.17 6.82 9.73
C ARG A 100 3.50 7.93 8.91
N LEU A 101 3.28 7.73 7.63
CA LEU A 101 2.56 8.68 6.77
C LEU A 101 1.09 8.78 7.12
N LEU A 102 0.51 7.64 7.50
CA LEU A 102 -0.83 7.57 8.06
C LEU A 102 -0.86 8.36 9.38
N SER A 103 0.07 8.09 10.30
CA SER A 103 0.10 8.75 11.62
C SER A 103 0.57 10.21 11.63
N LYS A 104 0.33 10.90 12.76
CA LYS A 104 0.84 12.26 13.02
C LYS A 104 2.36 12.29 13.19
N GLY A 105 3.07 12.88 12.23
CA GLY A 105 4.52 13.09 12.27
C GLY A 105 4.94 14.46 12.85
N PRO A 106 6.19 14.89 12.61
CA PRO A 106 7.23 14.25 11.79
C PRO A 106 7.94 13.09 12.51
N PHE A 107 8.45 12.12 11.75
CA PHE A 107 9.16 10.96 12.27
C PHE A 107 10.64 10.95 11.84
N PRO A 108 11.60 10.78 12.76
CA PRO A 108 13.01 10.69 12.39
C PRO A 108 13.33 9.38 11.67
N VAL A 109 14.37 9.41 10.84
CA VAL A 109 14.76 8.29 9.96
C VAL A 109 15.61 7.23 10.68
N ASN A 110 15.90 7.43 11.97
CA ASN A 110 16.87 6.68 12.78
C ASN A 110 16.77 5.14 12.69
N ALA A 111 15.57 4.59 12.53
CA ALA A 111 15.37 3.14 12.46
C ALA A 111 15.93 2.48 11.18
N HIS A 112 15.89 3.19 10.06
CA HIS A 112 16.29 2.69 8.75
C HIS A 112 17.16 3.73 8.03
N ASN A 113 18.09 4.33 8.78
CA ASN A 113 18.89 5.43 8.27
C ASN A 113 19.79 4.97 7.12
N ALA A 114 19.77 5.69 5.98
CA ALA A 114 20.74 5.43 4.92
C ALA A 114 22.16 5.81 5.38
N ARG A 115 23.18 5.23 4.74
CA ARG A 115 24.60 5.50 5.05
C ARG A 115 24.87 7.02 5.07
N PRO A 116 25.76 7.54 5.95
CA PRO A 116 26.00 8.99 6.04
C PRO A 116 26.37 9.66 4.72
N GLU A 117 27.16 8.98 3.89
CA GLU A 117 27.51 9.43 2.53
C GLU A 117 26.30 9.57 1.61
N ARG A 118 25.21 8.85 1.91
CA ARG A 118 23.96 8.84 1.16
C ARG A 118 22.85 9.74 1.74
N GLN A 119 23.16 10.49 2.79
CA GLN A 119 22.26 11.50 3.37
C GLN A 119 22.30 12.85 2.65
N HIS A 120 23.12 12.99 1.63
CA HIS A 120 23.24 14.21 0.84
C HIS A 120 22.93 13.94 -0.61
N TRP A 121 22.56 14.99 -1.34
CA TRP A 121 22.42 14.90 -2.79
C TRP A 121 23.72 14.39 -3.42
N SER A 122 23.63 13.34 -4.24
CA SER A 122 24.77 12.77 -4.94
C SER A 122 24.36 12.18 -6.28
N LEU A 123 25.36 11.83 -7.10
CA LEU A 123 25.12 11.06 -8.32
C LEU A 123 24.61 9.63 -8.07
N GLN A 124 24.55 9.19 -6.83
CA GLN A 124 24.08 7.86 -6.45
C GLN A 124 22.71 7.89 -5.78
N ASN A 125 22.29 9.05 -5.26
CA ASN A 125 21.04 9.20 -4.50
C ASN A 125 20.03 10.02 -5.28
N VAL A 126 18.75 9.75 -5.02
CA VAL A 126 17.63 10.39 -5.69
C VAL A 126 16.81 11.13 -4.63
N CYS A 127 16.52 12.42 -4.87
CA CYS A 127 15.63 13.25 -4.05
C CYS A 127 16.03 13.47 -2.59
N VAL A 128 17.34 13.54 -2.28
CA VAL A 128 17.78 14.01 -0.96
C VAL A 128 18.07 15.51 -1.07
N ASP A 129 17.43 16.31 -0.22
CA ASP A 129 17.60 17.77 -0.20
C ASP A 129 19.05 18.12 0.18
N PRO A 130 19.82 18.82 -0.67
CA PRO A 130 21.19 19.22 -0.34
C PRO A 130 21.28 20.29 0.75
N PHE A 131 20.17 20.92 1.14
CA PHE A 131 20.13 22.03 2.09
C PHE A 131 19.58 21.65 3.47
N SER A 132 19.18 20.39 3.67
CA SER A 132 18.67 19.90 4.94
C SER A 132 19.80 19.34 5.80
N ASP A 133 19.99 19.90 7.00
CA ASP A 133 20.97 19.39 7.98
C ASP A 133 20.52 18.09 8.68
N LEU A 134 19.25 17.73 8.54
CA LEU A 134 18.68 16.53 9.15
C LEU A 134 18.75 15.34 8.19
N PRO A 135 18.98 14.10 8.68
CA PRO A 135 18.87 12.90 7.86
C PRO A 135 17.45 12.73 7.31
N MET A 136 17.30 12.84 5.98
CA MET A 136 16.03 12.71 5.27
C MET A 136 15.97 11.48 4.37
N ALA A 137 17.00 10.63 4.37
CA ALA A 137 17.05 9.44 3.53
C ALA A 137 17.01 8.14 4.34
N TYR A 138 16.15 7.20 3.93
CA TYR A 138 16.08 5.86 4.49
C TYR A 138 16.58 4.82 3.49
N THR A 139 17.02 3.68 4.01
CA THR A 139 17.46 2.54 3.22
C THR A 139 16.45 1.39 3.31
N THR A 140 16.29 0.65 2.23
CA THR A 140 15.49 -0.57 2.17
C THR A 140 16.33 -1.85 2.19
N ASN A 141 17.62 -1.77 1.85
CA ASN A 141 18.53 -2.93 1.79
C ASN A 141 19.89 -2.72 2.50
N GLY A 142 20.08 -1.61 3.21
CA GLY A 142 21.34 -1.22 3.88
C GLY A 142 22.37 -0.54 2.97
N GLU A 143 22.13 -0.53 1.66
CA GLU A 143 22.99 0.11 0.68
C GLU A 143 22.30 1.32 0.07
N ASP A 144 21.10 1.16 -0.46
CA ASP A 144 20.31 2.17 -1.16
C ASP A 144 19.88 3.35 -0.29
N SER A 145 19.37 4.39 -0.93
CA SER A 145 18.88 5.60 -0.27
C SER A 145 17.68 6.16 -1.01
N HIS A 146 16.59 6.33 -0.27
CA HIS A 146 15.35 6.91 -0.77
C HIS A 146 14.91 8.02 0.18
N LEU A 147 14.25 9.05 -0.35
CA LEU A 147 13.68 10.11 0.48
C LEU A 147 12.67 9.51 1.46
N ALA A 148 12.80 9.82 2.75
CA ALA A 148 11.89 9.41 3.80
C ALA A 148 10.74 10.41 3.92
N PRO A 149 9.56 10.13 3.35
CA PRO A 149 8.51 11.14 3.31
C PRO A 149 7.88 11.41 4.68
N SER A 150 7.96 10.45 5.61
CA SER A 150 7.47 10.63 6.99
C SER A 150 8.29 11.61 7.84
N ALA A 151 9.48 11.99 7.36
CA ALA A 151 10.30 13.01 8.01
C ALA A 151 9.71 14.42 7.84
N PHE A 152 8.85 14.63 6.85
CA PHE A 152 8.17 15.91 6.62
C PHE A 152 6.80 15.91 7.32
N SER A 153 6.60 16.84 8.25
CA SER A 153 5.34 16.99 8.99
C SER A 153 4.13 17.24 8.07
N CYS A 154 4.35 17.88 6.92
CA CYS A 154 3.32 18.16 5.92
C CYS A 154 2.79 16.91 5.20
N ASN A 155 3.41 15.74 5.37
CA ASN A 155 2.93 14.46 4.85
C ASN A 155 2.22 13.61 5.92
N SER A 156 1.93 14.17 7.10
CA SER A 156 1.13 13.47 8.13
C SER A 156 -0.33 13.33 7.68
N TYR A 157 -1.01 12.27 8.13
CA TYR A 157 -2.40 11.97 7.74
C TYR A 157 -2.58 11.86 6.23
N ALA A 158 -1.55 11.37 5.54
CA ALA A 158 -1.62 11.15 4.11
C ALA A 158 -2.52 9.95 3.78
N TRP A 159 -3.05 9.92 2.57
CA TRP A 159 -3.74 8.75 2.04
C TRP A 159 -2.71 7.74 1.54
N VAL A 160 -2.88 6.46 1.93
CA VAL A 160 -2.09 5.33 1.38
C VAL A 160 -2.97 4.42 0.53
N HIS A 161 -2.50 4.17 -0.68
CA HIS A 161 -3.12 3.27 -1.63
C HIS A 161 -2.32 1.97 -1.74
N ILE A 162 -2.98 0.82 -1.59
CA ILE A 162 -2.32 -0.49 -1.70
C ILE A 162 -3.14 -1.47 -2.54
N PHE A 163 -2.40 -2.40 -3.13
CA PHE A 163 -2.96 -3.58 -3.74
C PHE A 163 -2.36 -4.82 -3.08
N PRO A 164 -3.11 -5.46 -2.18
CA PRO A 164 -2.56 -6.43 -1.25
C PRO A 164 -2.25 -7.77 -1.89
N GLU A 165 -2.76 -8.08 -3.09
CA GLU A 165 -2.38 -9.29 -3.84
C GLU A 165 -0.87 -9.31 -4.16
N GLY A 166 -0.30 -8.14 -4.43
CA GLY A 166 1.13 -7.97 -4.67
C GLY A 166 1.67 -8.77 -5.88
N LYS A 167 0.80 -9.09 -6.84
CA LYS A 167 1.04 -9.62 -8.19
C LYS A 167 -0.06 -9.12 -9.14
N ILE A 168 0.18 -9.16 -10.45
CA ILE A 168 -0.91 -9.04 -11.43
C ILE A 168 -1.60 -10.38 -11.49
N HIS A 169 -2.92 -10.35 -11.37
CA HIS A 169 -3.76 -11.52 -11.56
C HIS A 169 -4.87 -11.20 -12.55
N GLN A 170 -4.90 -11.90 -13.68
CA GLN A 170 -5.91 -11.75 -14.72
C GLN A 170 -6.60 -13.11 -14.90
N ALA A 171 -7.69 -13.33 -14.16
CA ALA A 171 -8.51 -14.54 -14.29
C ALA A 171 -9.77 -14.27 -15.14
N PRO A 172 -10.21 -15.22 -15.99
CA PRO A 172 -11.41 -15.06 -16.82
C PRO A 172 -12.69 -14.77 -16.01
N ASN A 173 -12.78 -15.34 -14.81
CA ASN A 173 -13.88 -15.15 -13.85
C ASN A 173 -13.66 -13.96 -12.90
N LYS A 174 -12.61 -13.16 -13.12
CA LYS A 174 -12.22 -12.01 -12.28
C LYS A 174 -12.11 -12.39 -10.79
N THR A 175 -11.52 -13.54 -10.49
CA THR A 175 -11.20 -13.92 -9.12
C THR A 175 -10.04 -13.09 -8.58
N MET A 176 -10.11 -12.72 -7.31
CA MET A 176 -8.97 -12.15 -6.59
C MET A 176 -8.10 -13.25 -6.01
N ARG A 177 -6.79 -13.06 -6.02
CA ARG A 177 -5.88 -13.89 -5.22
C ARG A 177 -5.91 -13.50 -3.75
N TYR A 178 -5.42 -14.36 -2.86
CA TYR A 178 -5.21 -14.03 -1.44
C TYR A 178 -4.49 -12.69 -1.23
N PHE A 179 -4.82 -12.02 -0.14
CA PHE A 179 -4.20 -10.75 0.24
C PHE A 179 -2.97 -10.98 1.11
N LYS A 180 -1.89 -10.27 0.82
CA LYS A 180 -0.69 -10.29 1.66
C LYS A 180 -0.99 -9.55 2.95
N TRP A 181 -0.87 -10.28 4.04
CA TRP A 181 -1.00 -9.84 5.43
C TRP A 181 -0.14 -8.66 5.90
N GLY A 182 0.77 -8.14 5.08
CA GLY A 182 1.44 -6.86 5.36
C GLY A 182 0.46 -5.69 5.45
N VAL A 183 -0.69 -5.79 4.78
CA VAL A 183 -1.78 -4.81 4.85
C VAL A 183 -2.29 -4.59 6.28
N ALA A 184 -2.35 -5.65 7.09
CA ALA A 184 -2.84 -5.58 8.46
C ALA A 184 -2.00 -4.66 9.33
N ARG A 185 -0.71 -4.45 9.00
CA ARG A 185 0.16 -3.53 9.73
C ARG A 185 -0.34 -2.09 9.65
N LEU A 186 -0.84 -1.67 8.50
CA LEU A 186 -1.36 -0.31 8.28
C LEU A 186 -2.62 -0.03 9.13
N ILE A 187 -3.37 -1.07 9.48
CA ILE A 187 -4.59 -0.98 10.29
C ILE A 187 -4.30 -1.15 11.78
N LEU A 188 -3.36 -2.03 12.14
CA LEU A 188 -3.08 -2.36 13.54
C LEU A 188 -2.07 -1.41 14.19
N GLU A 189 -1.06 -0.95 13.45
CA GLU A 189 0.13 -0.29 14.02
C GLU A 189 0.06 1.24 13.97
N THR A 190 -0.90 1.79 13.24
CA THR A 190 -1.20 3.23 13.23
C THR A 190 -1.77 3.68 14.56
N ASN A 191 -1.37 4.88 15.01
CA ASN A 191 -1.82 5.43 16.30
C ASN A 191 -3.34 5.51 16.38
N GLU A 192 -3.95 6.04 15.33
CA GLU A 192 -5.40 6.08 15.10
C GLU A 192 -5.74 5.10 13.98
N CYS A 193 -6.98 4.61 13.91
CA CYS A 193 -7.36 3.72 12.81
C CYS A 193 -7.60 4.53 11.55
N PRO A 194 -6.91 4.23 10.42
CA PRO A 194 -7.26 4.85 9.16
C PRO A 194 -8.68 4.45 8.78
N ASP A 195 -9.44 5.38 8.24
CA ASP A 195 -10.64 5.11 7.45
C ASP A 195 -10.27 4.15 6.33
N VAL A 196 -11.07 3.11 6.14
CA VAL A 196 -10.84 2.13 5.07
C VAL A 196 -11.92 2.29 4.02
N VAL A 197 -11.53 2.35 2.75
CA VAL A 197 -12.42 2.45 1.60
C VAL A 197 -12.05 1.31 0.64
N PRO A 198 -12.86 0.23 0.54
CA PRO A 198 -12.58 -0.82 -0.42
C PRO A 198 -12.84 -0.32 -1.85
N MET A 199 -12.07 -0.82 -2.80
CA MET A 199 -12.17 -0.48 -4.20
C MET A 199 -12.09 -1.73 -5.07
N TRP A 200 -12.88 -1.73 -6.14
CA TRP A 200 -12.86 -2.77 -7.17
C TRP A 200 -12.49 -2.16 -8.52
N ILE A 201 -11.59 -2.82 -9.25
CA ILE A 201 -11.11 -2.39 -10.56
C ILE A 201 -11.29 -3.48 -11.58
N GLU A 202 -11.81 -3.11 -12.75
CA GLU A 202 -11.98 -4.01 -13.90
C GLU A 202 -11.72 -3.29 -15.23
N GLY A 203 -11.36 -4.06 -16.27
CA GLY A 203 -11.13 -3.56 -17.62
C GLY A 203 -9.65 -3.29 -17.95
N PHE A 204 -8.77 -3.29 -16.96
CA PHE A 204 -7.33 -3.17 -17.18
C PHE A 204 -6.71 -4.38 -17.86
N ASP A 205 -7.29 -5.55 -17.67
CA ASP A 205 -7.01 -6.77 -18.42
C ASP A 205 -7.30 -6.59 -19.92
N GLN A 206 -8.35 -5.84 -20.28
CA GLN A 206 -8.70 -5.57 -21.67
C GLN A 206 -7.78 -4.49 -22.28
N VAL A 207 -7.44 -3.47 -21.49
CA VAL A 207 -6.51 -2.39 -21.89
C VAL A 207 -5.06 -2.87 -21.98
N MET A 208 -4.61 -3.75 -21.07
CA MET A 208 -3.23 -4.23 -20.84
C MET A 208 -3.12 -5.75 -20.48
N HIS A 209 -3.77 -6.66 -21.24
CA HIS A 209 -3.64 -8.12 -21.13
C HIS A 209 -2.19 -8.64 -21.14
N GLU A 210 -1.85 -9.62 -20.30
CA GLU A 210 -0.48 -10.14 -20.20
C GLU A 210 -0.03 -11.03 -21.36
N SER A 211 -0.96 -11.66 -22.08
CA SER A 211 -0.65 -12.54 -23.23
C SER A 211 -0.18 -11.82 -24.51
N ARG A 212 0.24 -10.55 -24.42
CA ARG A 212 0.51 -9.70 -25.59
C ARG A 212 1.90 -9.89 -26.17
N GLU A 213 1.94 -9.84 -27.49
CA GLU A 213 3.16 -9.72 -28.28
C GLU A 213 3.52 -8.24 -28.55
N PHE A 214 4.67 -8.00 -29.18
CA PHE A 214 5.17 -6.65 -29.45
C PHE A 214 4.24 -5.86 -30.40
N PRO A 215 3.94 -4.56 -30.17
CA PRO A 215 4.50 -3.67 -29.13
C PRO A 215 3.77 -3.75 -27.78
N ARG A 216 4.48 -4.20 -26.75
CA ARG A 216 3.91 -4.51 -25.43
C ARG A 216 3.60 -3.28 -24.56
N PHE A 217 4.10 -2.10 -24.93
CA PHE A 217 3.98 -0.87 -24.14
C PHE A 217 2.76 -0.02 -24.48
N LEU A 218 2.05 -0.31 -25.58
CA LEU A 218 0.95 0.51 -26.07
C LEU A 218 -0.40 0.00 -25.53
N PRO A 219 -1.20 0.83 -24.83
CA PRO A 219 -2.53 0.43 -24.37
C PRO A 219 -3.49 0.27 -25.55
N ARG A 220 -4.42 -0.69 -25.47
CA ARG A 220 -5.48 -0.84 -26.47
C ARG A 220 -6.49 0.30 -26.30
N PRO A 221 -6.70 1.17 -27.30
CA PRO A 221 -7.70 2.23 -27.20
C PRO A 221 -9.11 1.66 -27.29
N GLY A 222 -10.09 2.38 -26.73
CA GLY A 222 -11.52 2.05 -26.85
C GLY A 222 -12.00 0.87 -26.00
N GLN A 223 -11.27 0.50 -24.95
CA GLN A 223 -11.73 -0.47 -23.95
C GLN A 223 -12.27 0.26 -22.73
N ASP A 224 -13.29 -0.31 -22.09
CA ASP A 224 -13.93 0.28 -20.91
C ASP A 224 -13.18 -0.11 -19.63
N VAL A 225 -12.76 0.91 -18.88
CA VAL A 225 -12.17 0.75 -17.54
C VAL A 225 -13.17 1.23 -16.51
N SER A 226 -13.44 0.42 -15.50
CA SER A 226 -14.32 0.77 -14.40
C SER A 226 -13.60 0.68 -13.06
N VAL A 227 -13.81 1.70 -12.24
CA VAL A 227 -13.33 1.78 -10.87
C VAL A 227 -14.53 2.01 -9.98
N THR A 228 -14.79 1.07 -9.07
CA THR A 228 -15.91 1.14 -8.14
C THR A 228 -15.36 1.35 -6.74
N PHE A 229 -15.79 2.41 -6.08
CA PHE A 229 -15.47 2.70 -4.70
C PHE A 229 -16.61 2.18 -3.82
N GLY A 230 -16.28 1.38 -2.81
CA GLY A 230 -17.21 1.01 -1.76
C GLY A 230 -17.46 2.15 -0.79
N GLN A 231 -18.35 1.91 0.17
CA GLN A 231 -18.58 2.87 1.25
C GLN A 231 -17.39 2.89 2.22
N LYS A 232 -17.15 4.06 2.83
CA LYS A 232 -16.22 4.18 3.95
C LYS A 232 -16.65 3.23 5.06
N VAL A 233 -15.71 2.40 5.50
CA VAL A 233 -15.91 1.38 6.52
C VAL A 233 -15.98 2.04 7.89
N ASP A 234 -16.91 1.57 8.73
CA ASP A 234 -16.87 1.86 10.16
C ASP A 234 -15.74 1.06 10.80
N THR A 235 -14.59 1.72 10.93
CA THR A 235 -13.34 1.10 11.37
C THR A 235 -13.38 0.63 12.82
N ASP A 236 -14.14 1.31 13.66
CA ASP A 236 -14.30 0.95 15.06
C ASP A 236 -15.16 -0.32 15.20
N ALA A 237 -16.23 -0.43 14.40
CA ALA A 237 -17.07 -1.62 14.37
C ALA A 237 -16.36 -2.83 13.71
N VAL A 238 -15.56 -2.60 12.66
CA VAL A 238 -14.95 -3.67 11.87
C VAL A 238 -13.61 -4.14 12.41
N PHE A 239 -12.77 -3.23 12.92
CA PHE A 239 -11.39 -3.52 13.35
C PHE A 239 -11.13 -3.22 14.83
N GLY A 240 -12.10 -2.66 15.57
CA GLY A 240 -11.88 -2.20 16.95
C GLY A 240 -11.53 -3.32 17.95
N ASP A 241 -12.04 -4.53 17.75
CA ASP A 241 -11.67 -5.70 18.56
C ASP A 241 -10.24 -6.18 18.25
N MET A 242 -9.89 -6.26 16.96
CA MET A 242 -8.56 -6.65 16.49
C MET A 242 -7.49 -5.64 16.94
N ARG A 243 -7.79 -4.33 16.88
CA ARG A 243 -6.91 -3.27 17.41
C ARG A 243 -6.77 -3.32 18.94
N ARG A 244 -7.81 -3.71 19.68
CA ARG A 244 -7.70 -3.96 21.13
C ARG A 244 -6.77 -5.12 21.42
N ARG A 245 -6.97 -6.27 20.75
CA ARG A 245 -6.11 -7.45 20.86
C ARG A 245 -4.66 -7.12 20.52
N TRP A 246 -4.41 -6.30 19.48
CA TRP A 246 -3.08 -5.85 19.13
C TRP A 246 -2.42 -5.01 20.24
N ARG A 247 -3.16 -4.08 20.86
CA ARG A 247 -2.65 -3.31 22.00
C ARG A 247 -2.30 -4.20 23.18
N ASP A 248 -3.12 -5.20 23.48
CA ASP A 248 -2.85 -6.16 24.56
C ASP A 248 -1.59 -7.01 24.26
N LEU A 249 -1.43 -7.45 23.00
CA LEU A 249 -0.22 -8.15 22.55
C LEU A 249 1.03 -7.28 22.68
N LYS A 250 0.93 -6.01 22.28
CA LYS A 250 2.03 -5.05 22.40
C LYS A 250 2.41 -4.83 23.86
N ALA A 251 1.44 -4.60 24.74
CA ALA A 251 1.69 -4.41 26.17
C ALA A 251 2.32 -5.65 26.83
N LYS A 252 1.90 -6.86 26.43
CA LYS A 252 2.52 -8.11 26.89
C LYS A 252 3.98 -8.24 26.43
N ALA A 253 4.26 -7.93 25.17
CA ALA A 253 5.62 -7.97 24.62
C ALA A 253 6.54 -6.95 25.33
N GLU A 254 6.07 -5.72 25.52
CA GLU A 254 6.79 -4.67 26.25
C GLU A 254 7.06 -5.03 27.72
N SER A 255 6.14 -5.78 28.36
CA SER A 255 6.33 -6.26 29.73
C SER A 255 7.41 -7.35 29.85
N LYS A 256 7.57 -8.18 28.82
CA LYS A 256 8.60 -9.24 28.80
C LYS A 256 9.99 -8.69 28.47
N ALA A 257 10.05 -7.71 27.57
CA ALA A 257 11.27 -7.13 27.05
C ALA A 257 11.18 -5.59 27.11
N PRO A 258 11.50 -4.96 28.26
CA PRO A 258 11.38 -3.52 28.45
C PRO A 258 12.18 -2.69 27.44
N GLU A 259 13.26 -3.24 26.88
CA GLU A 259 14.07 -2.62 25.83
C GLU A 259 13.28 -2.38 24.53
N THR A 260 12.16 -3.07 24.32
CA THR A 260 11.31 -2.91 23.14
C THR A 260 10.26 -1.81 23.29
N ARG A 261 10.14 -1.19 24.48
CA ARG A 261 9.11 -0.18 24.78
C ARG A 261 9.31 1.13 24.01
N ASP A 262 10.55 1.54 23.83
CA ASP A 262 10.89 2.84 23.24
C ASP A 262 11.20 2.73 21.73
N LEU A 263 10.74 1.66 21.07
CA LEU A 263 10.91 1.48 19.64
C LEU A 263 10.16 2.56 18.84
N PRO A 264 10.75 3.11 17.77
CA PRO A 264 10.08 4.08 16.91
C PRO A 264 8.80 3.52 16.28
N VAL A 265 7.82 4.40 16.01
CA VAL A 265 6.54 4.02 15.37
C VAL A 265 6.78 3.23 14.07
N GLY A 266 6.07 2.10 13.94
CA GLY A 266 6.17 1.15 12.82
C GLY A 266 7.39 0.21 12.87
N VAL A 267 8.25 0.31 13.89
CA VAL A 267 9.32 -0.66 14.16
C VAL A 267 8.84 -1.62 15.25
N LEU A 268 8.97 -2.91 15.00
CA LEU A 268 8.46 -3.95 15.89
C LEU A 268 9.59 -4.88 16.35
N SER A 269 9.40 -5.47 17.52
CA SER A 269 10.24 -6.56 18.02
C SER A 269 9.99 -7.86 17.25
N ASP A 270 10.92 -8.81 17.33
CA ASP A 270 10.79 -10.12 16.67
C ASP A 270 9.55 -10.90 17.14
N GLU A 271 9.21 -10.81 18.43
CA GLU A 271 7.98 -11.42 18.98
C GLU A 271 6.72 -10.82 18.32
N LEU A 272 6.67 -9.50 18.13
CA LEU A 272 5.54 -8.86 17.47
C LEU A 272 5.53 -9.09 15.96
N LEU A 273 6.69 -9.28 15.32
CA LEU A 273 6.78 -9.57 13.89
C LEU A 273 6.39 -11.02 13.57
N ASN A 274 7.01 -11.98 14.25
CA ASN A 274 6.97 -13.40 13.90
C ASN A 274 6.20 -14.28 14.91
N GLY A 275 5.74 -13.70 16.02
CA GLY A 275 4.98 -14.44 17.03
C GLY A 275 3.64 -14.96 16.51
N LYS A 276 3.27 -16.19 16.91
CA LYS A 276 2.08 -16.89 16.42
C LYS A 276 0.79 -16.08 16.61
N GLU A 277 0.60 -15.48 17.78
CA GLU A 277 -0.59 -14.68 18.09
C GLU A 277 -0.69 -13.43 17.20
N ALA A 278 0.44 -12.73 16.97
CA ALA A 278 0.50 -11.58 16.08
C ALA A 278 0.25 -11.99 14.62
N VAL A 279 0.77 -13.15 14.21
CA VAL A 279 0.60 -13.71 12.87
C VAL A 279 -0.87 -14.04 12.59
N GLU A 280 -1.54 -14.71 13.53
CA GLU A 280 -2.96 -15.06 13.44
C GLU A 280 -3.84 -13.81 13.39
N LEU A 281 -3.56 -12.82 14.25
CA LEU A 281 -4.30 -11.56 14.25
C LEU A 281 -4.16 -10.82 12.91
N ARG A 282 -2.97 -10.79 12.31
CA ARG A 282 -2.77 -10.20 10.99
C ARG A 282 -3.54 -10.95 9.90
N LYS A 283 -3.58 -12.29 9.93
CA LYS A 283 -4.38 -13.08 8.99
C LYS A 283 -5.86 -12.74 9.09
N GLU A 284 -6.38 -12.59 10.31
CA GLU A 284 -7.76 -12.21 10.59
C GLU A 284 -8.12 -10.83 10.01
N VAL A 285 -7.30 -9.81 10.31
CA VAL A 285 -7.48 -8.46 9.74
C VAL A 285 -7.45 -8.49 8.21
N THR A 286 -6.51 -9.24 7.64
CA THR A 286 -6.33 -9.33 6.19
C THR A 286 -7.52 -10.01 5.51
N LYS A 287 -8.07 -11.06 6.13
CA LYS A 287 -9.30 -11.69 5.67
C LYS A 287 -10.46 -10.70 5.70
N ARG A 288 -10.59 -9.91 6.78
CA ARG A 288 -11.65 -8.90 6.90
C ARG A 288 -11.53 -7.82 5.83
N VAL A 289 -10.31 -7.38 5.53
CA VAL A 289 -10.02 -6.44 4.43
C VAL A 289 -10.41 -7.03 3.07
N ARG A 290 -10.10 -8.31 2.82
CA ARG A 290 -10.55 -9.02 1.62
C ARG A 290 -12.07 -9.07 1.50
N ASP A 291 -12.76 -9.42 2.59
CA ASP A 291 -14.22 -9.53 2.60
C ASP A 291 -14.88 -8.20 2.22
N LEU A 292 -14.31 -7.06 2.66
CA LEU A 292 -14.79 -5.72 2.27
C LEU A 292 -14.67 -5.48 0.77
N VAL A 293 -13.57 -5.92 0.12
CA VAL A 293 -13.42 -5.83 -1.33
C VAL A 293 -14.37 -6.78 -2.06
N LEU A 294 -14.62 -7.98 -1.51
CA LEU A 294 -15.62 -8.92 -2.02
C LEU A 294 -17.03 -8.32 -1.99
N ASP A 295 -17.38 -7.53 -0.98
CA ASP A 295 -18.68 -6.85 -0.94
C ASP A 295 -18.81 -5.79 -2.05
N VAL A 296 -17.74 -5.06 -2.36
CA VAL A 296 -17.73 -4.15 -3.52
C VAL A 296 -17.87 -4.94 -4.83
N ARG A 297 -17.19 -6.08 -4.94
CA ARG A 297 -17.31 -7.00 -6.09
C ARG A 297 -18.75 -7.51 -6.26
N ARG A 298 -19.43 -7.89 -5.18
CA ARG A 298 -20.86 -8.28 -5.18
C ARG A 298 -21.77 -7.14 -5.64
N SER A 299 -21.49 -5.91 -5.22
CA SER A 299 -22.27 -4.74 -5.64
C SER A 299 -22.24 -4.50 -7.17
N ARG A 300 -21.23 -5.06 -7.86
CA ARG A 300 -21.11 -5.04 -9.33
C ARG A 300 -21.83 -6.20 -10.03
N GLY A 301 -22.48 -7.09 -9.29
CA GLY A 301 -23.19 -8.25 -9.84
C GLY A 301 -22.29 -9.41 -10.27
N LEU A 302 -21.03 -9.44 -9.80
CA LEU A 302 -20.12 -10.55 -10.04
C LEU A 302 -20.43 -11.74 -9.10
N PRO A 303 -20.28 -12.99 -9.56
CA PRO A 303 -20.63 -14.18 -8.78
C PRO A 303 -19.65 -14.40 -7.64
N ASP A 304 -20.10 -14.88 -6.48
CA ASP A 304 -19.23 -15.19 -5.34
C ASP A 304 -18.04 -16.10 -5.73
N GLU A 305 -16.88 -15.84 -5.12
CA GLU A 305 -15.68 -16.66 -5.31
C GLU A 305 -15.72 -17.89 -4.39
N ASP A 306 -15.00 -18.96 -4.76
CA ASP A 306 -14.73 -20.04 -3.82
C ASP A 306 -13.90 -19.47 -2.64
N PRO A 307 -14.31 -19.66 -1.38
CA PRO A 307 -13.54 -19.24 -0.21
C PRO A 307 -12.07 -19.69 -0.23
N LYS A 308 -11.74 -20.78 -0.94
CA LYS A 308 -10.38 -21.28 -1.12
C LYS A 308 -9.49 -20.30 -1.89
N GLU A 309 -10.02 -19.48 -2.78
CA GLU A 309 -9.25 -18.48 -3.54
C GLU A 309 -8.55 -17.46 -2.62
N GLY A 310 -9.12 -17.23 -1.43
CA GLY A 310 -8.53 -16.38 -0.40
C GLY A 310 -7.38 -17.01 0.39
N LEU A 311 -7.09 -18.31 0.21
CA LEU A 311 -6.05 -19.03 0.94
C LEU A 311 -4.77 -19.14 0.14
N VAL A 312 -3.62 -18.91 0.78
CA VAL A 312 -2.30 -19.06 0.15
C VAL A 312 -2.06 -20.48 -0.38
N GLU A 313 -2.58 -21.48 0.33
CA GLU A 313 -2.38 -22.90 0.04
C GLU A 313 -2.92 -23.31 -1.34
N THR A 314 -4.07 -22.76 -1.74
CA THR A 314 -4.71 -23.00 -3.05
C THR A 314 -3.75 -22.65 -4.19
N TRP A 315 -3.13 -21.47 -4.11
CA TRP A 315 -2.19 -20.96 -5.11
C TRP A 315 -0.79 -21.60 -5.04
N ILE A 316 -0.46 -22.31 -3.95
CA ILE A 316 0.76 -23.12 -3.87
C ILE A 316 0.54 -24.45 -4.60
N GLN A 317 -0.69 -24.99 -4.57
CA GLN A 317 -1.05 -26.26 -5.20
C GLN A 317 -1.08 -26.17 -6.73
N GLU A 318 -1.32 -24.99 -7.30
CA GLU A 318 -1.34 -24.71 -8.75
C GLU A 318 0.03 -24.82 -9.45
N GLY A 319 1.08 -25.16 -8.71
CA GLY A 319 2.36 -25.60 -9.26
C GLY A 319 3.47 -24.54 -9.27
N PRO A 320 4.67 -24.90 -9.77
CA PRO A 320 5.88 -24.09 -9.63
C PRO A 320 5.99 -22.95 -10.64
N LYS A 321 5.07 -22.84 -11.63
CA LYS A 321 5.06 -21.73 -12.59
C LYS A 321 4.73 -20.44 -11.85
N ARG A 322 5.70 -19.52 -11.79
CA ARG A 322 5.56 -18.24 -11.07
C ARG A 322 4.90 -17.16 -11.91
N GLU A 323 5.03 -17.26 -13.23
CA GLU A 323 4.53 -16.29 -14.21
C GLU A 323 4.00 -16.99 -15.47
N GLY A 324 3.10 -16.30 -16.17
CA GLY A 324 2.49 -16.75 -17.43
C GLY A 324 1.09 -17.30 -17.23
N LYS A 325 0.64 -18.10 -18.21
CA LYS A 325 -0.66 -18.78 -18.17
C LYS A 325 -0.62 -19.95 -17.18
N MET A 326 -1.56 -19.93 -16.23
CA MET A 326 -1.77 -20.95 -15.21
C MET A 326 -2.81 -21.98 -15.65
N ASP A 327 -2.92 -23.07 -14.87
CA ASP A 327 -3.79 -24.21 -15.19
C ASP A 327 -5.29 -23.89 -15.00
N ASP A 328 -5.62 -22.82 -14.27
CA ASP A 328 -6.96 -22.25 -14.10
C ASP A 328 -7.33 -21.24 -15.21
N GLU A 329 -6.53 -21.19 -16.29
CA GLU A 329 -6.61 -20.22 -17.38
C GLU A 329 -6.30 -18.76 -16.98
N SER A 330 -5.93 -18.50 -15.72
CA SER A 330 -5.49 -17.18 -15.29
C SER A 330 -4.09 -16.84 -15.83
N TRP A 331 -3.80 -15.54 -15.90
CA TRP A 331 -2.46 -15.03 -16.16
C TRP A 331 -1.93 -14.36 -14.91
N VAL A 332 -0.76 -14.81 -14.46
CA VAL A 332 -0.06 -14.25 -13.30
C VAL A 332 1.25 -13.64 -13.76
N ARG A 333 1.57 -12.46 -13.21
CA ARG A 333 2.88 -11.84 -13.41
C ARG A 333 3.38 -11.16 -12.15
N ASP A 334 4.69 -11.24 -11.93
CA ASP A 334 5.36 -10.60 -10.82
C ASP A 334 5.55 -9.09 -11.14
N ILE A 335 4.98 -8.19 -10.30
CA ILE A 335 5.07 -6.71 -10.40
C ILE A 335 6.27 -6.14 -9.69
#